data_AF-A0A2A4LU84-F1
#
_entry.id   AF-A0A2A4LU84-F1
#
_cell.length_a   1.000
_cell.length_b   1.000
_cell.length_c   1.000
_cell.angle_alpha   90.00
_cell.angle_beta   90.00
_cell.angle_gamma   90.00
#
_symmetry.space_group_name_H-M   'P 1'
#
loop_
_entity.id
_entity.type
_entity.pdbx_description
1 polymer ?
#
loop_
_entity_poly.entity_id
_entity_poly.type
_entity_poly.pdbx_seq_one_letter_code
_entity_poly.pdbx_strand_id
1 'polypeptide(L)'
;MVPKEPKGGRATGTSFKGAFLYYTHDKREEGENVRLSSGRVEWMEYRNLATDNPHIASSIMTATARQQDALKREAGASVAGNKSDQVVFHYSLAWHPDEKDGLSKDEMLRAADQSIKALGADGHKHKNS
;
A
#
# COMPACT_ATOMS: atom_id res chain seq x y z
N MET A 1 -31.37 -13.86 0.79
CA MET A 1 -30.00 -14.09 1.29
C MET A 1 -29.58 -12.83 2.02
N VAL A 2 -29.58 -12.87 3.36
CA VAL A 2 -29.24 -11.72 4.20
C VAL A 2 -27.71 -11.60 4.24
N PRO A 3 -27.11 -10.42 3.96
CA PRO A 3 -25.66 -10.25 4.06
C PRO A 3 -25.22 -10.48 5.50
N LYS A 4 -24.20 -11.32 5.70
CA LYS A 4 -23.66 -11.64 7.01
C LYS A 4 -22.66 -10.55 7.42
N GLU A 5 -22.86 -9.98 8.61
CA GLU A 5 -21.94 -8.99 9.18
C GLU A 5 -20.51 -9.54 9.34
N PRO A 6 -19.48 -8.71 9.07
CA PRO A 6 -18.09 -9.11 9.25
C PRO A 6 -17.75 -9.20 10.74
N LYS A 7 -17.41 -10.40 11.21
CA LYS A 7 -16.84 -10.60 12.55
C LYS A 7 -15.39 -10.15 12.57
N GLY A 8 -15.10 -9.10 13.33
CA GLY A 8 -13.73 -8.77 13.75
C GLY A 8 -13.15 -7.48 13.19
N GLY A 9 -13.76 -6.33 13.48
CA GLY A 9 -13.09 -5.20 14.13
C GLY A 9 -11.77 -4.59 13.59
N ARG A 10 -11.32 -4.90 12.37
CA ARG A 10 -10.30 -4.10 11.65
C ARG A 10 -10.76 -3.95 10.22
N ALA A 11 -10.82 -2.70 9.75
CA ALA A 11 -11.09 -2.40 8.35
C ALA A 11 -9.89 -2.81 7.48
N THR A 12 -9.65 -4.12 7.34
CA THR A 12 -8.70 -4.66 6.38
C THR A 12 -9.36 -4.58 5.02
N GLY A 13 -8.82 -3.78 4.11
CA GLY A 13 -9.25 -3.81 2.72
C GLY A 13 -9.07 -5.22 2.16
N THR A 14 -10.16 -5.88 1.75
CA THR A 14 -10.15 -7.28 1.28
C THR A 14 -9.49 -7.46 -0.09
N SER A 15 -8.97 -6.39 -0.69
CA SER A 15 -8.27 -6.41 -1.97
C SER A 15 -7.30 -5.24 -2.10
N PHE A 16 -6.25 -5.45 -2.88
CA PHE A 16 -5.28 -4.42 -3.26
C PHE A 16 -5.97 -3.15 -3.80
N LYS A 17 -6.98 -3.33 -4.67
CA LYS A 17 -7.78 -2.24 -5.22
C LYS A 17 -8.52 -1.46 -4.13
N GLY A 18 -9.13 -2.15 -3.17
CA GLY A 18 -9.83 -1.52 -2.05
C GLY A 18 -8.91 -0.70 -1.16
N ALA A 19 -7.76 -1.27 -0.79
CA ALA A 19 -6.73 -0.57 -0.02
C ALA A 19 -6.22 0.67 -0.78
N PHE A 20 -5.84 0.49 -2.05
CA PHE A 20 -5.37 1.59 -2.89
C PHE A 20 -6.40 2.72 -2.96
N LEU A 21 -7.67 2.42 -3.28
CA LEU A 21 -8.75 3.41 -3.29
C LEU A 21 -8.90 4.09 -1.93
N TYR A 22 -8.84 3.32 -0.84
CA TYR A 22 -8.97 3.88 0.49
C TYR A 22 -7.87 4.88 0.79
N TYR A 23 -6.63 4.72 0.34
CA TYR A 23 -5.51 5.64 0.63
C TYR A 23 -5.43 6.83 -0.31
N THR A 24 -5.71 6.62 -1.59
CA THR A 24 -5.46 7.61 -2.64
C THR A 24 -6.68 8.49 -2.97
N HIS A 25 -7.84 8.20 -2.38
CA HIS A 25 -9.08 8.91 -2.65
C HIS A 25 -9.77 9.39 -1.37
N ASP A 26 -10.70 10.31 -1.50
CA ASP A 26 -11.53 10.79 -0.40
C ASP A 26 -12.33 9.64 0.23
N LYS A 27 -12.60 9.76 1.54
CA LYS A 27 -13.35 8.73 2.30
C LYS A 27 -14.78 8.63 1.80
N ARG A 28 -15.25 7.45 1.36
CA ARG A 28 -16.63 7.16 0.89
C ARG A 28 -17.72 7.78 1.78
N GLU A 29 -18.79 8.29 1.17
CA GLU A 29 -19.93 8.89 1.82
C GLU A 29 -20.96 7.79 2.00
N GLU A 30 -21.96 8.05 2.82
CA GLU A 30 -23.04 7.10 3.02
C GLU A 30 -23.75 6.80 1.68
N GLY A 31 -23.90 5.52 1.37
CA GLY A 31 -24.52 5.05 0.11
C GLY A 31 -23.56 4.94 -1.09
N GLU A 32 -22.31 5.40 -0.98
CA GLU A 32 -21.35 5.30 -2.09
C GLU A 32 -20.63 3.95 -2.14
N ASN A 33 -20.67 3.32 -3.31
CA ASN A 33 -19.87 2.12 -3.60
C ASN A 33 -18.40 2.45 -3.87
N VAL A 34 -18.12 3.60 -4.49
CA VAL A 34 -16.77 4.06 -4.83
C VAL A 34 -16.73 5.58 -4.88
N ARG A 35 -15.60 6.15 -4.44
CA ARG A 35 -15.24 7.55 -4.58
C ARG A 35 -13.92 7.62 -5.34
N LEU A 36 -13.84 8.48 -6.36
CA LEU A 36 -12.64 8.68 -7.17
C LEU A 36 -12.07 10.11 -7.08
N SER A 37 -12.62 10.98 -6.22
CA SER A 37 -11.98 12.25 -5.87
C SER A 37 -10.83 12.03 -4.88
N SER A 38 -9.85 12.92 -4.83
CA SER A 38 -8.62 12.78 -4.03
C SER A 38 -8.24 14.04 -3.26
N GLY A 39 -9.22 14.88 -2.87
CA GLY A 39 -8.97 16.18 -2.22
C GLY A 39 -8.20 16.10 -0.90
N ARG A 40 -8.21 14.96 -0.23
CA ARG A 40 -7.45 14.71 1.00
C ARG A 40 -5.98 14.29 0.81
N VAL A 41 -5.54 14.10 -0.43
CA VAL A 41 -4.20 13.59 -0.76
C VAL A 41 -3.39 14.72 -1.38
N GLU A 42 -2.39 15.20 -0.65
CA GLU A 42 -1.51 16.27 -1.14
C GLU A 42 -0.49 15.74 -2.15
N TRP A 43 0.11 14.57 -1.87
CA TRP A 43 1.07 13.94 -2.77
C TRP A 43 1.11 12.42 -2.57
N MET A 44 1.67 11.72 -3.56
CA MET A 44 1.99 10.29 -3.52
C MET A 44 3.43 10.09 -3.97
N GLU A 45 4.09 9.10 -3.37
CA GLU A 45 5.47 8.76 -3.69
C GLU A 45 5.59 7.23 -3.76
N TYR A 46 6.29 6.74 -4.78
CA TYR A 46 6.49 5.31 -4.99
C TYR A 46 7.96 4.94 -4.81
N ARG A 47 8.20 3.78 -4.19
CA ARG A 47 9.54 3.19 -4.08
C ARG A 47 9.58 1.92 -4.91
N ASN A 48 10.71 1.70 -5.60
CA ASN A 48 10.97 0.50 -6.41
C ASN A 48 9.97 0.29 -7.58
N LEU A 49 9.35 1.36 -8.06
CA LEU A 49 8.53 1.37 -9.27
C LEU A 49 9.12 2.39 -10.26
N ALA A 50 9.12 2.03 -11.55
CA ALA A 50 9.58 2.92 -12.63
C ALA A 50 8.48 3.89 -13.09
N THR A 51 7.56 4.27 -12.20
CA THR A 51 6.42 5.14 -12.52
C THR A 51 5.96 5.93 -11.31
N ASP A 52 5.59 7.18 -11.55
CA ASP A 52 4.91 8.04 -10.59
C ASP A 52 3.39 8.09 -10.84
N ASN A 53 2.90 7.40 -11.87
CA ASN A 53 1.47 7.34 -12.17
C ASN A 53 0.76 6.37 -11.21
N PRO A 54 -0.21 6.84 -10.40
CA PRO A 54 -0.86 6.00 -9.40
C PRO A 54 -1.58 4.77 -9.96
N HIS A 55 -2.22 4.89 -11.13
CA HIS A 55 -2.93 3.78 -11.75
C HIS A 55 -1.97 2.71 -12.30
N ILE A 56 -0.85 3.14 -12.89
CA ILE A 56 0.18 2.23 -13.37
C ILE A 56 0.84 1.53 -12.18
N ALA A 57 1.22 2.28 -11.15
CA ALA A 57 1.79 1.72 -9.92
C ALA A 57 0.88 0.66 -9.28
N SER A 58 -0.41 0.96 -9.16
CA SER A 58 -1.43 0.03 -8.65
C SER A 58 -1.52 -1.26 -9.48
N SER A 59 -1.44 -1.12 -10.80
CA SER A 59 -1.48 -2.25 -11.73
C SER A 59 -0.25 -3.15 -11.62
N ILE A 60 0.95 -2.54 -11.53
CA ILE A 60 2.22 -3.27 -11.35
C ILE A 60 2.19 -4.06 -10.04
N MET A 61 1.88 -3.40 -8.92
CA MET A 61 1.83 -4.05 -7.60
C MET A 61 0.81 -5.19 -7.56
N THR A 62 -0.36 -5.03 -8.18
CA THR A 62 -1.37 -6.09 -8.30
C THR A 62 -0.85 -7.28 -9.11
N ALA A 63 -0.16 -7.01 -10.23
CA ALA A 63 0.43 -8.05 -11.07
C ALA A 63 1.53 -8.82 -10.31
N THR A 64 2.43 -8.11 -9.62
CA THR A 64 3.48 -8.71 -8.78
C THR A 64 2.89 -9.60 -7.69
N ALA A 65 1.85 -9.15 -6.98
CA ALA A 65 1.18 -9.94 -5.96
C ALA A 65 0.56 -11.24 -6.53
N ARG A 66 -0.01 -11.17 -7.74
CA ARG A 66 -0.56 -12.35 -8.45
C ARG A 66 0.53 -13.32 -8.92
N GLN A 67 1.74 -12.81 -9.20
CA GLN A 67 2.88 -13.60 -9.67
C GLN A 67 3.74 -14.17 -8.53
N GLN A 68 3.32 -14.04 -7.27
CA GLN A 68 4.10 -14.48 -6.10
C GLN A 68 4.62 -15.93 -6.22
N ASP A 69 3.83 -16.85 -6.75
CA ASP A 69 4.25 -18.25 -6.91
C ASP A 69 5.31 -18.42 -8.00
N ALA A 70 5.28 -17.63 -9.08
CA ALA A 70 6.30 -17.64 -10.12
C ALA A 70 7.62 -17.07 -9.58
N LEU A 71 7.55 -15.93 -8.90
CA LEU A 71 8.71 -15.28 -8.28
C LEU A 71 9.38 -16.16 -7.22
N LYS A 72 8.60 -16.90 -6.42
CA LYS A 72 9.15 -17.88 -5.46
C LYS A 72 9.92 -18.99 -6.18
N ARG A 73 9.37 -19.54 -7.27
CA ARG A 73 10.06 -20.58 -8.05
C ARG A 73 11.35 -20.07 -8.67
N GLU A 74 11.34 -18.87 -9.26
CA GLU A 74 12.52 -18.24 -9.83
C GLU A 74 13.62 -18.00 -8.79
N ALA A 75 13.24 -17.65 -7.56
CA ALA A 75 14.16 -17.51 -6.43
C ALA A 75 14.62 -18.86 -5.81
N GLY A 76 14.22 -20.00 -6.37
CA GLY A 76 14.50 -21.33 -5.81
C GLY A 76 13.80 -21.61 -4.48
N ALA A 77 12.80 -20.80 -4.11
CA ALA A 77 12.03 -20.94 -2.88
C ALA A 77 10.83 -21.89 -3.07
N SER A 78 10.42 -22.54 -1.98
CA SER A 78 9.23 -23.40 -1.99
C SER A 78 7.95 -22.59 -2.23
N VAL A 79 7.07 -23.13 -3.07
CA VAL A 79 5.69 -22.64 -3.24
C VAL A 79 4.70 -23.31 -2.29
N ALA A 80 5.14 -24.30 -1.51
CA ALA A 80 4.30 -24.99 -0.53
C ALA A 80 4.09 -24.12 0.73
N GLY A 81 2.90 -24.21 1.34
CA GLY A 81 2.50 -23.44 2.52
C GLY A 81 1.19 -22.68 2.32
N ASN A 82 0.65 -22.10 3.40
CA ASN A 82 -0.53 -21.26 3.32
C ASN A 82 -0.23 -20.02 2.48
N LYS A 83 -1.03 -19.78 1.43
CA LYS A 83 -0.98 -18.54 0.68
C LYS A 83 -1.48 -17.42 1.61
N SER A 84 -0.61 -16.46 1.91
CA SER A 84 -1.04 -15.26 2.61
C SER A 84 -2.00 -14.50 1.70
N ASP A 85 -3.21 -14.24 2.17
CA ASP A 85 -4.12 -13.26 1.58
C ASP A 85 -3.70 -11.82 1.94
N GLN A 86 -2.79 -11.67 2.93
CA GLN A 86 -2.15 -10.44 3.34
C GLN A 86 -0.94 -10.12 2.43
N VAL A 87 -1.19 -9.88 1.14
CA VAL A 87 -0.16 -9.50 0.17
C VAL A 87 0.24 -8.01 0.26
N VAL A 88 -0.47 -7.24 1.09
CA VAL A 88 -0.20 -5.82 1.34
C VAL A 88 -0.01 -5.61 2.83
N PHE A 89 1.13 -5.03 3.21
CA PHE A 89 1.34 -4.48 4.54
C PHE A 89 1.11 -2.97 4.50
N HIS A 90 0.28 -2.46 5.40
CA HIS A 90 -0.01 -1.04 5.51
C HIS A 90 0.23 -0.57 6.94
N TYR A 91 0.82 0.62 7.06
CA TYR A 91 0.95 1.38 8.29
C TYR A 91 0.94 2.87 7.97
N SER A 92 0.76 3.69 9.00
CA SER A 92 0.75 5.15 8.91
C SER A 92 1.73 5.77 9.89
N LEU A 93 2.37 6.85 9.48
CA LEU A 93 3.05 7.79 10.37
C LEU A 93 2.14 9.00 10.56
N ALA A 94 2.08 9.51 11.79
CA ALA A 94 1.29 10.68 12.14
C ALA A 94 2.14 11.63 12.97
N TRP A 95 1.92 12.92 12.78
CA TRP A 95 2.64 14.00 13.45
C TRP A 95 1.69 14.80 14.32
N HIS A 96 2.21 15.34 15.42
CA HIS A 96 1.46 16.25 16.27
C HIS A 96 1.22 17.58 15.52
N PRO A 97 0.07 18.26 15.72
CA PRO A 97 -0.21 19.54 15.05
C PRO A 97 0.88 20.61 15.24
N ASP A 98 1.57 20.59 16.38
CA ASP A 98 2.65 21.55 16.70
C ASP A 98 3.91 21.34 15.84
N GLU A 99 4.06 20.20 15.18
CA GLU A 99 5.19 19.90 14.30
C GLU A 99 4.98 20.48 12.88
N LYS A 100 3.79 21.00 12.58
CA LYS A 100 3.37 21.39 11.23
C LYS A 100 4.30 22.40 10.56
N ASP A 101 4.81 23.37 11.31
CA ASP A 101 5.64 24.45 10.77
C ASP A 101 7.03 23.96 10.31
N GLY A 102 7.48 22.81 10.81
CA GLY A 102 8.75 22.18 10.42
C GLY A 102 8.59 20.99 9.46
N LEU A 103 7.37 20.57 9.16
CA LEU A 103 7.10 19.30 8.48
C LEU A 103 7.01 19.48 6.95
N SER A 104 8.18 19.52 6.30
CA SER A 104 8.26 19.54 4.84
C SER A 104 7.99 18.16 4.22
N LYS A 105 7.67 18.12 2.92
CA LYS A 105 7.56 16.85 2.16
C LYS A 105 8.83 16.00 2.30
N ASP A 106 10.00 16.62 2.15
CA ASP A 106 11.29 15.91 2.22
C ASP A 106 11.52 15.28 3.60
N GLU A 107 11.11 15.97 4.67
CA GLU A 107 11.16 15.43 6.03
C GLU A 107 10.19 14.26 6.23
N MET A 108 8.96 14.36 5.70
CA MET A 108 8.00 13.25 5.71
C MET A 108 8.54 12.03 4.95
N LEU A 109 9.16 12.24 3.78
CA LEU A 109 9.77 11.18 2.98
C LEU A 109 10.97 10.54 3.69
N ARG A 110 11.82 11.34 4.33
CA ARG A 110 12.94 10.85 5.12
C ARG A 110 12.46 9.96 6.28
N ALA A 111 11.44 10.40 7.00
CA ALA A 111 10.83 9.62 8.09
C ALA A 111 10.21 8.32 7.57
N ALA A 112 9.52 8.37 6.42
CA ALA A 112 8.98 7.18 5.77
C ALA A 112 10.09 6.17 5.41
N ASP A 113 11.16 6.61 4.73
CA ASP A 113 12.27 5.73 4.34
C ASP A 113 12.99 5.12 5.56
N GLN A 114 13.19 5.91 6.64
CA GLN A 114 13.75 5.40 7.90
C GLN A 114 12.85 4.35 8.55
N SER A 115 11.53 4.58 8.55
CA SER A 115 10.56 3.61 9.09
C SER A 115 10.54 2.30 8.30
N ILE A 116 10.60 2.37 6.96
CA ILE A 116 10.68 1.18 6.08
C ILE A 116 11.95 0.38 6.41
N LYS A 117 13.08 1.07 6.57
CA LYS A 117 14.34 0.43 6.96
C LYS A 117 14.26 -0.23 8.33
N ALA A 118 13.65 0.43 9.32
CA ALA A 118 13.45 -0.14 10.65
C ALA A 118 12.57 -1.42 10.63
N LEU A 119 11.65 -1.51 9.67
CA LEU A 119 10.83 -2.70 9.42
C LEU A 119 11.57 -3.80 8.63
N GLY A 120 12.82 -3.56 8.21
CA GLY A 120 13.60 -4.49 7.38
C GLY A 120 13.10 -4.64 5.95
N ALA A 121 12.36 -3.64 5.44
CA ALA A 121 11.70 -3.67 4.14
C ALA A 121 12.44 -2.86 3.04
N ASP A 122 13.69 -2.47 3.27
CA ASP A 122 14.51 -1.68 2.33
C ASP A 122 15.19 -2.53 1.22
N GLY A 123 15.09 -3.86 1.30
CA GLY A 123 15.87 -4.82 0.51
C GLY A 123 15.49 -5.06 -0.97
N HIS A 124 14.57 -4.31 -1.57
CA HIS A 124 14.10 -4.56 -2.95
C HIS A 124 14.38 -3.43 -3.95
N LYS A 125 15.61 -2.90 -3.99
CA LYS A 125 16.06 -2.21 -5.22
C LYS A 125 16.30 -3.28 -6.27
N HIS A 126 15.44 -3.38 -7.29
CA HIS A 126 15.81 -4.09 -8.52
C HIS A 126 17.13 -3.47 -9.01
N LYS A 127 18.22 -4.24 -8.94
CA LYS A 127 19.44 -3.90 -9.65
C LYS A 127 19.10 -4.01 -11.13
N ASN A 128 18.99 -2.88 -11.82
CA ASN A 128 19.03 -2.89 -13.28
C ASN A 128 20.40 -3.44 -13.69
N SER A 129 20.41 -4.62 -14.32
CA SER A 129 21.51 -5.10 -15.16
C SER A 129 21.43 -4.41 -16.52
#